data_AF-A0A1Q3F0E5-F1
#
_entry.id   AF-A0A1Q3F0E5-F1
#
_cell.length_a   1.000
_cell.length_b   1.000
_cell.length_c   1.000
_cell.angle_alpha   90.00
_cell.angle_beta   90.00
_cell.angle_gamma   90.00
#
_symmetry.space_group_name_H-M   'P 1'
#
loop_
_entity.id
_entity.type
_entity.pdbx_description
1 polymer ?
#
loop_
_entity_poly.entity_id
_entity_poly.type
_entity_poly.pdbx_seq_one_letter_code
_entity_poly.pdbx_strand_id
1 'polypeptide(L)'
;QKVLGSCCAALVKSLRFFSWKKEIKMPKTLASFCRLCLTKTSSKVPVFGGEQENVTNLLALIELSINPETESDAAVCFDCVVTLETFLQFKDQCHVNDEFLKTLPPKDSAEDSEVSDEDEDVVAMECDRLEEEEATSDSDEQGLVEDVEPPRRSKGRVSQSPKKKTREAKKLKAGKVSRKRLAKDPLNIKRTPRGQRRKAKPEVSPKKPPLEIPEFPGPQPTEDELPKLQDSYPDFFHFERGSRSLYYTLVYYGERFNSAVYASSYTYYQCAHRSKFKCPALLHVSSDYTKFERRFEHTHGDQKAKGKPELLTPRQALPVVFRICWHKALEKKAKVQQLRNLRKELKNSGEPEIGGSRKKKALQEELNLSEVVDCDDENEDD
;
A
#
# COMPACT_ATOMS: atom_id res chain seq x y z
N GLN A 1 -20.88 -32.04 -7.49
CA GLN A 1 -20.93 -30.79 -6.68
C GLN A 1 -20.72 -31.00 -5.16
N LYS A 2 -20.01 -32.04 -4.70
CA LYS A 2 -19.79 -32.31 -3.26
C LYS A 2 -18.33 -32.62 -2.84
N VAL A 3 -17.32 -32.35 -3.68
CA VAL A 3 -15.92 -32.74 -3.39
C VAL A 3 -14.95 -31.55 -3.23
N LEU A 4 -15.34 -30.31 -3.52
CA LEU A 4 -14.44 -29.14 -3.45
C LEU A 4 -14.32 -28.49 -2.05
N GLY A 5 -14.80 -29.15 -0.99
CA GLY A 5 -14.92 -28.54 0.34
C GLY A 5 -13.82 -28.88 1.36
N SER A 6 -12.83 -29.72 1.03
CA SER A 6 -11.98 -30.33 2.07
C SER A 6 -10.49 -29.95 2.06
N CYS A 7 -9.96 -29.27 1.05
CA CYS A 7 -8.51 -29.00 1.00
C CYS A 7 -8.05 -27.76 1.78
N CYS A 8 -8.92 -26.75 2.02
CA CYS A 8 -8.49 -25.53 2.74
C CYS A 8 -8.39 -25.69 4.27
N ALA A 9 -8.84 -26.80 4.85
CA ALA A 9 -8.81 -26.99 6.31
C ALA A 9 -7.53 -27.67 6.82
N ALA A 10 -6.69 -28.23 5.94
CA ALA A 10 -5.50 -28.98 6.33
C ALA A 10 -4.24 -28.11 6.50
N LEU A 11 -4.14 -26.99 5.79
CA LEU A 11 -2.95 -26.12 5.81
C LEU A 11 -2.85 -25.18 7.03
N VAL A 12 -3.92 -25.03 7.82
CA VAL A 12 -3.92 -24.12 8.99
C VAL A 12 -3.39 -24.79 10.27
N LYS A 13 -3.08 -26.10 10.26
CA LYS A 13 -2.68 -26.84 11.48
C LYS A 13 -1.18 -26.90 11.76
N SER A 14 -0.31 -26.38 10.89
CA SER A 14 1.15 -26.42 11.09
C SER A 14 1.82 -25.08 11.46
N LEU A 15 1.06 -24.05 11.81
CA LEU A 15 1.62 -22.83 12.41
C LEU A 15 1.69 -22.98 13.94
N ARG A 16 2.55 -23.89 14.42
CA ARG A 16 2.98 -23.84 15.82
C ARG A 16 3.92 -22.66 15.97
N PHE A 17 3.42 -21.59 16.58
CA PHE A 17 4.24 -20.51 17.15
C PHE A 17 5.29 -21.11 18.09
N PHE A 18 6.53 -21.22 17.63
CA PHE A 18 7.66 -21.59 18.49
C PHE A 18 7.96 -20.42 19.42
N SER A 19 7.61 -20.58 20.69
CA SER A 19 7.95 -19.65 21.75
C SER A 19 9.44 -19.76 22.08
N TRP A 20 10.25 -18.90 21.46
CA TRP A 20 11.68 -18.72 21.81
C TRP A 20 11.82 -17.97 23.13
N LYS A 21 11.74 -18.71 24.25
CA LYS A 21 12.25 -18.24 25.56
C LYS A 21 12.90 -19.40 26.30
N LYS A 22 14.17 -19.66 26.00
CA LYS A 22 15.05 -20.38 26.91
C LYS A 22 16.46 -19.84 26.80
N GLU A 23 17.07 -19.54 27.94
CA GLU A 23 18.40 -18.95 28.06
C GLU A 23 19.45 -19.92 27.54
N ILE A 24 20.01 -19.62 26.36
CA ILE A 24 21.13 -20.35 25.77
C ILE A 24 22.42 -19.74 26.32
N LYS A 25 23.25 -20.56 26.98
CA LYS A 25 24.64 -20.20 27.30
C LYS A 25 25.39 -19.98 25.99
N MET A 26 25.61 -18.72 25.60
CA MET A 26 26.28 -18.37 24.35
C MET A 26 27.77 -18.76 24.40
N PRO A 27 28.25 -19.70 23.56
CA PRO A 27 29.67 -19.89 23.32
C PRO A 27 30.18 -18.86 22.29
N LYS A 28 31.49 -18.60 22.34
CA LYS A 28 32.42 -17.98 21.36
C LYS A 28 31.83 -16.94 20.38
N THR A 29 32.41 -15.74 20.41
CA THR A 29 32.13 -14.59 19.54
C THR A 29 31.69 -14.99 18.12
N LEU A 30 30.41 -14.77 17.81
CA LEU A 30 29.86 -14.98 16.47
C LEU A 30 30.50 -14.02 15.46
N ALA A 31 30.50 -14.42 14.19
CA ALA A 31 30.93 -13.58 13.10
C ALA A 31 30.25 -12.21 13.13
N SER A 32 31.03 -11.16 12.84
CA SER A 32 30.55 -9.78 12.90
C SER A 32 29.56 -9.45 11.77
N PHE A 33 29.51 -10.25 10.70
CA PHE A 33 28.66 -10.06 9.52
C PHE A 33 27.69 -11.24 9.33
N CYS A 34 26.53 -10.97 8.74
CA CYS A 34 25.60 -12.00 8.29
C CYS A 34 26.21 -12.76 7.11
N ARG A 35 26.13 -14.10 7.10
CA ARG A 35 26.74 -14.90 6.03
C ARG A 35 26.07 -14.74 4.65
N LEU A 36 24.78 -14.40 4.61
CA LEU A 36 24.02 -14.26 3.37
C LEU A 36 24.10 -12.84 2.79
N CYS A 37 23.72 -11.84 3.58
CA CYS A 37 23.67 -10.45 3.09
C CYS A 37 24.93 -9.63 3.40
N LEU A 38 25.91 -10.21 4.10
CA LEU A 38 27.16 -9.54 4.53
C LEU A 38 26.97 -8.28 5.40
N THR A 39 25.74 -8.01 5.85
CA THR A 39 25.43 -6.85 6.69
C THR A 39 25.80 -7.10 8.15
N LYS A 40 26.30 -6.04 8.81
CA LYS A 40 26.59 -6.04 10.25
C LYS A 40 25.31 -5.77 11.04
N THR A 41 24.71 -6.82 11.59
CA THR A 41 23.53 -6.72 12.47
C THR A 41 23.84 -7.19 13.89
N SER A 42 23.11 -6.67 14.87
CA SER A 42 23.21 -7.08 16.28
C SER A 42 22.40 -8.35 16.58
N SER A 43 21.30 -8.57 15.85
CA SER A 43 20.49 -9.80 15.90
C SER A 43 20.96 -10.79 14.84
N LYS A 44 21.62 -11.86 15.29
CA LYS A 44 22.03 -12.98 14.43
C LYS A 44 21.74 -14.31 15.10
N VAL A 45 21.50 -15.31 14.28
CA VAL A 45 21.31 -16.70 14.66
C VAL A 45 22.55 -17.47 14.19
N PRO A 46 23.24 -18.21 15.07
CA PRO A 46 24.36 -19.04 14.66
C PRO A 46 23.89 -20.11 13.65
N VAL A 47 24.69 -20.36 12.62
CA VAL A 47 24.44 -21.46 11.67
C VAL A 47 24.69 -22.81 12.35
N PHE A 48 25.72 -22.86 13.20
CA PHE A 48 26.15 -24.07 13.90
C PHE A 48 25.99 -23.90 15.41
N GLY A 49 25.39 -24.90 16.06
CA GLY A 49 25.25 -24.96 17.51
C GLY A 49 23.88 -24.50 18.05
N GLY A 50 23.21 -25.40 18.76
CA GLY A 50 21.84 -25.24 19.30
C GLY A 50 20.90 -26.33 18.79
N GLU A 51 19.66 -26.41 19.30
CA GLU A 51 18.58 -27.28 18.78
C GLU A 51 18.06 -26.81 17.39
N GLN A 52 18.85 -26.05 16.63
CA GLN A 52 18.42 -25.27 15.46
C GLN A 52 18.91 -25.89 14.15
N GLU A 53 18.67 -27.19 13.95
CA GLU A 53 18.86 -27.87 12.65
C GLU A 53 18.10 -27.15 11.50
N ASN A 54 17.10 -26.35 11.85
CA ASN A 54 16.30 -25.55 10.93
C ASN A 54 17.15 -24.59 10.07
N VAL A 55 18.19 -23.95 10.59
CA VAL A 55 18.96 -22.96 9.81
C VAL A 55 19.80 -23.64 8.73
N THR A 56 20.43 -24.78 9.05
CA THR A 56 21.19 -25.57 8.09
C THR A 56 20.30 -26.12 6.98
N ASN A 57 19.09 -26.60 7.34
CA ASN A 57 18.10 -27.06 6.36
C ASN A 57 17.61 -25.93 5.45
N LEU A 58 17.43 -24.71 5.98
CA LEU A 58 17.05 -23.55 5.18
C LEU A 58 18.16 -23.15 4.19
N LEU A 59 19.43 -23.24 4.59
CA LEU A 59 20.56 -22.93 3.70
C LEU A 59 20.73 -23.97 2.59
N ALA A 60 20.38 -25.22 2.84
CA ALA A 60 20.37 -26.26 1.81
C ALA A 60 19.37 -25.95 0.66
N LEU A 61 18.34 -25.13 0.91
CA LEU A 61 17.37 -24.72 -0.12
C LEU A 61 17.97 -23.84 -1.21
N ILE A 62 19.04 -23.11 -0.88
CA ILE A 62 19.76 -22.23 -1.80
C ILE A 62 21.10 -22.84 -2.23
N GLU A 63 21.27 -24.15 -2.03
CA GLU A 63 22.49 -24.90 -2.36
C GLU A 63 23.76 -24.35 -1.71
N LEU A 64 23.61 -23.59 -0.62
CA LEU A 64 24.73 -22.95 0.06
C LEU A 64 25.21 -23.88 1.17
N SER A 65 26.36 -24.52 0.92
CA SER A 65 27.05 -25.32 1.92
C SER A 65 27.98 -24.43 2.75
N ILE A 66 27.84 -24.52 4.08
CA ILE A 66 28.75 -23.87 5.02
C ILE A 66 29.51 -24.98 5.73
N ASN A 67 30.84 -24.90 5.71
CA ASN A 67 31.69 -25.89 6.34
C ASN A 67 31.85 -25.56 7.84
N PRO A 68 31.44 -26.45 8.77
CA PRO A 68 31.51 -26.20 10.20
C PRO A 68 32.95 -26.08 10.72
N GLU A 69 33.91 -26.69 10.02
CA GLU A 69 35.32 -26.66 10.41
C GLU A 69 36.00 -25.32 10.07
N THR A 70 35.65 -24.72 8.93
CA THR A 70 36.27 -23.47 8.45
C THR A 70 35.52 -22.24 8.94
N GLU A 71 34.20 -22.31 9.10
CA GLU A 71 33.32 -21.18 9.43
C GLU A 71 32.50 -21.48 10.70
N SER A 72 33.15 -21.95 11.77
CA SER A 72 32.47 -22.36 13.02
C SER A 72 31.68 -21.25 13.72
N ASP A 73 31.96 -19.97 13.43
CA ASP A 73 31.30 -18.79 13.96
C ASP A 73 30.29 -18.16 12.98
N ALA A 74 29.99 -18.84 11.87
CA ALA A 74 29.03 -18.37 10.87
C ALA A 74 27.66 -18.09 11.53
N ALA A 75 27.09 -16.94 11.18
CA ALA A 75 25.79 -16.51 11.67
C ALA A 75 24.98 -15.82 10.57
N VAL A 76 23.66 -15.99 10.60
CA VAL A 76 22.72 -15.38 9.64
C VAL A 76 21.85 -14.38 10.40
N CYS A 77 21.59 -13.20 9.82
CA CYS A 77 20.69 -12.23 10.44
C CYS A 77 19.24 -12.72 10.40
N PHE A 78 18.42 -12.23 11.33
CA PHE A 78 17.02 -12.66 11.43
C PHE A 78 16.22 -12.40 10.15
N ASP A 79 16.45 -11.27 9.49
CA ASP A 79 15.75 -10.91 8.24
C ASP A 79 15.98 -11.95 7.14
N CYS A 80 17.24 -12.38 6.97
CA CYS A 80 17.61 -13.44 6.03
C CYS A 80 16.96 -14.78 6.38
N VAL A 81 16.85 -15.13 7.66
CA VAL A 81 16.16 -16.36 8.10
C VAL A 81 14.68 -16.30 7.72
N VAL A 82 14.00 -15.18 8.01
CA VAL A 82 12.57 -14.99 7.67
C VAL A 82 12.34 -15.07 6.16
N THR A 83 13.24 -14.48 5.35
CA THR A 83 13.15 -14.59 3.88
C THR A 83 13.30 -16.03 3.41
N LEU A 84 14.27 -16.79 3.95
CA LEU A 84 14.44 -18.21 3.60
C LEU A 84 13.24 -19.07 4.03
N GLU A 85 12.66 -18.82 5.21
CA GLU A 85 11.44 -19.51 5.64
C GLU A 85 10.25 -19.22 4.73
N THR A 86 10.10 -17.97 4.29
CA THR A 86 9.04 -17.57 3.35
C THR A 86 9.23 -18.26 2.00
N PHE A 87 10.47 -18.36 1.53
CA PHE A 87 10.80 -19.08 0.29
C PHE A 87 10.50 -20.58 0.40
N LEU A 88 10.82 -21.21 1.54
CA LEU A 88 10.48 -22.63 1.78
C LEU A 88 8.97 -22.87 1.68
N GLN A 89 8.16 -22.02 2.33
CA GLN A 89 6.70 -22.12 2.27
C GLN A 89 6.16 -21.98 0.85
N PHE A 90 6.73 -21.05 0.07
CA PHE A 90 6.37 -20.88 -1.33
C PHE A 90 6.72 -22.10 -2.17
N LYS A 91 7.92 -22.67 -1.98
CA LYS A 91 8.36 -23.90 -2.65
C LYS A 91 7.44 -25.08 -2.34
N ASP A 92 7.04 -25.26 -1.08
CA ASP A 92 6.09 -26.29 -0.68
C ASP A 92 4.73 -26.09 -1.36
N GLN A 93 4.27 -24.84 -1.47
CA GLN A 93 3.02 -24.52 -2.17
C GLN A 93 3.11 -24.84 -3.67
N CYS A 94 4.25 -24.57 -4.31
CA CYS A 94 4.50 -24.95 -5.70
C CYS A 94 4.44 -26.48 -5.87
N HIS A 95 5.04 -27.25 -4.96
CA HIS A 95 4.97 -28.72 -5.01
C HIS A 95 3.55 -29.25 -4.84
N VAL A 96 2.78 -28.70 -3.89
CA VAL A 96 1.36 -29.07 -3.71
C VAL A 96 0.53 -28.74 -4.95
N ASN A 97 0.77 -27.58 -5.56
CA ASN A 97 0.07 -27.18 -6.79
C ASN A 97 0.47 -28.06 -7.98
N ASP A 98 1.74 -28.41 -8.13
CA ASP A 98 2.24 -29.30 -9.19
C ASP A 98 1.68 -30.72 -9.04
N GLU A 99 1.67 -31.26 -7.83
CA GLU A 99 1.03 -32.55 -7.53
C GLU A 99 -0.46 -32.50 -7.86
N PHE A 100 -1.16 -31.42 -7.48
CA PHE A 100 -2.56 -31.23 -7.82
C PHE A 100 -2.79 -31.19 -9.34
N LEU A 101 -1.97 -30.46 -10.10
CA LEU A 101 -2.08 -30.39 -11.56
C LEU A 101 -1.87 -31.77 -12.22
N LYS A 102 -0.96 -32.59 -11.68
CA LYS A 102 -0.75 -33.98 -12.12
C LYS A 102 -1.95 -34.90 -11.85
N THR A 103 -2.81 -34.57 -10.90
CA THR A 103 -4.05 -35.34 -10.65
C THR A 103 -5.20 -34.98 -11.58
N LEU A 104 -5.11 -33.87 -12.31
CA LEU A 104 -6.13 -33.52 -13.30
C LEU A 104 -6.00 -34.47 -14.50
N PRO A 105 -7.10 -35.09 -14.96
CA PRO A 105 -7.05 -35.94 -16.15
C PRO A 105 -6.52 -35.12 -17.33
N PRO A 106 -5.60 -35.67 -18.14
CA PRO A 106 -5.18 -35.04 -19.38
C PRO A 106 -6.45 -34.65 -20.17
N LYS A 107 -6.54 -33.40 -20.60
CA LYS A 107 -7.71 -32.89 -21.34
C LYS A 107 -7.86 -33.54 -22.73
N ASP A 108 -7.01 -34.50 -23.07
CA ASP A 108 -6.92 -35.11 -24.39
C ASP A 108 -7.79 -36.37 -24.53
N SER A 109 -8.70 -36.65 -23.58
CA SER A 109 -9.73 -37.70 -23.75
C SER A 109 -11.10 -37.12 -24.15
N ALA A 110 -11.11 -35.98 -24.85
CA ALA A 110 -12.26 -35.62 -25.69
C ALA A 110 -12.10 -36.40 -27.00
N GLU A 111 -12.51 -37.67 -26.95
CA GLU A 111 -12.72 -38.51 -28.12
C GLU A 111 -13.75 -37.86 -29.06
N ASP A 112 -13.49 -38.02 -30.35
CA ASP A 112 -14.45 -38.16 -31.44
C ASP A 112 -15.55 -37.11 -31.59
N SER A 113 -15.19 -36.03 -32.28
CA SER A 113 -16.09 -35.50 -33.31
C SER A 113 -15.54 -35.92 -34.67
N GLU A 114 -15.95 -37.11 -35.11
CA GLU A 114 -15.96 -37.50 -36.52
C GLU A 114 -16.68 -36.41 -37.33
N VAL A 115 -15.94 -35.49 -37.94
CA VAL A 115 -16.45 -34.61 -39.00
C VAL A 115 -15.54 -34.79 -40.20
N SER A 116 -16.04 -35.67 -41.08
CA SER A 116 -15.97 -35.64 -42.53
C SER A 116 -14.62 -35.33 -43.15
N ASP A 117 -14.01 -36.38 -43.69
CA ASP A 117 -13.29 -36.32 -44.96
C ASP A 117 -14.07 -35.44 -45.95
N GLU A 118 -13.41 -34.45 -46.54
CA GLU A 118 -13.40 -34.12 -47.97
C GLU A 118 -12.65 -32.79 -48.16
N ASP A 119 -11.48 -32.93 -48.81
CA ASP A 119 -10.89 -32.01 -49.77
C ASP A 119 -10.51 -30.59 -49.30
N GLU A 120 -9.20 -30.33 -49.19
CA GLU A 120 -8.43 -29.53 -50.16
C GLU A 120 -7.13 -28.98 -49.52
N ASP A 121 -6.03 -29.29 -50.20
CA ASP A 121 -4.82 -28.49 -50.37
C ASP A 121 -4.00 -28.06 -49.14
N VAL A 122 -3.12 -29.00 -48.80
CA VAL A 122 -1.67 -28.82 -48.57
C VAL A 122 -1.14 -27.41 -48.91
N VAL A 123 -1.07 -26.54 -47.91
CA VAL A 123 -0.04 -25.48 -47.88
C VAL A 123 0.75 -25.69 -46.61
N ALA A 124 1.88 -26.37 -46.76
CA ALA A 124 2.92 -26.47 -45.75
C ALA A 124 3.33 -25.05 -45.35
N MET A 125 2.78 -24.57 -44.23
CA MET A 125 3.28 -23.35 -43.59
C MET A 125 4.62 -23.71 -42.97
N GLU A 126 5.67 -23.46 -43.76
CA GLU A 126 7.06 -23.44 -43.34
C GLU A 126 7.17 -22.51 -42.13
N CYS A 127 7.29 -23.07 -40.93
CA CYS A 127 7.60 -22.31 -39.74
C CYS A 127 9.03 -21.81 -39.91
N ASP A 128 9.17 -20.53 -40.27
CA ASP A 128 10.42 -19.78 -40.22
C ASP A 128 11.05 -19.94 -38.84
N ARG A 129 12.00 -20.87 -38.79
CA ARG A 129 12.95 -21.07 -37.71
C ARG A 129 13.84 -19.84 -37.71
N LEU A 130 13.51 -18.87 -36.85
CA LEU A 130 14.36 -17.73 -36.55
C LEU A 130 15.76 -18.24 -36.23
N GLU A 131 16.69 -17.99 -37.15
CA GLU A 131 18.11 -18.19 -36.95
C GLU A 131 18.54 -17.33 -35.76
N GLU A 132 19.18 -17.99 -34.79
CA GLU A 132 19.94 -17.33 -33.74
C GLU A 132 21.10 -16.57 -34.41
N GLU A 133 20.91 -15.29 -34.68
CA GLU A 133 22.02 -14.40 -35.00
C GLU A 133 22.85 -14.20 -33.71
N GLU A 134 24.01 -14.85 -33.68
CA GLU A 134 25.12 -14.55 -32.78
C GLU A 134 25.48 -13.06 -32.90
N ALA A 135 24.96 -12.26 -31.97
CA ALA A 135 25.44 -10.91 -31.74
C ALA A 135 26.82 -10.99 -31.05
N THR A 136 27.86 -11.11 -31.85
CA THR A 136 29.20 -10.63 -31.50
C THR A 136 29.12 -9.13 -31.22
N SER A 137 29.17 -8.74 -29.95
CA SER A 137 29.44 -7.36 -29.55
C SER A 137 30.72 -7.34 -28.70
N ASP A 138 31.82 -7.15 -29.42
CA ASP A 138 33.07 -6.62 -28.88
C ASP A 138 32.78 -5.20 -28.38
N SER A 139 32.89 -4.96 -27.08
CA SER A 139 32.92 -3.62 -26.52
C SER A 139 33.96 -3.56 -25.43
N ASP A 140 35.20 -3.33 -25.88
CA ASP A 140 36.28 -2.80 -25.07
C ASP A 140 35.93 -1.35 -24.65
N GLU A 141 35.37 -1.17 -23.45
CA GLU A 141 35.38 0.13 -22.78
C GLU A 141 36.15 0.04 -21.46
N GLN A 142 37.47 0.24 -21.57
CA GLN A 142 38.30 0.65 -20.45
C GLN A 142 37.99 2.11 -20.10
N GLY A 143 37.00 2.32 -19.24
CA GLY A 143 36.68 3.61 -18.63
C GLY A 143 37.40 3.80 -17.29
N LEU A 144 38.54 4.48 -17.36
CA LEU A 144 39.38 4.95 -16.24
C LEU A 144 38.56 5.70 -15.17
N VAL A 145 38.49 5.16 -13.95
CA VAL A 145 37.88 5.86 -12.80
C VAL A 145 38.88 6.91 -12.31
N GLU A 146 38.64 8.17 -12.63
CA GLU A 146 39.39 9.30 -12.09
C GLU A 146 38.92 9.57 -10.64
N ASP A 147 39.85 9.50 -9.69
CA ASP A 147 39.64 9.74 -8.27
C ASP A 147 39.09 11.16 -8.02
N VAL A 148 37.80 11.26 -7.72
CA VAL A 148 37.21 12.52 -7.20
C VAL A 148 37.48 12.62 -5.70
N GLU A 149 38.48 13.45 -5.36
CA GLU A 149 38.85 13.84 -4.01
C GLU A 149 37.67 14.54 -3.29
N PRO A 150 37.27 14.10 -2.08
CA PRO A 150 36.14 14.71 -1.36
C PRO A 150 36.47 16.13 -0.85
N PRO A 151 35.51 17.08 -0.90
CA PRO A 151 35.75 18.46 -0.50
C PRO A 151 36.06 18.56 1.00
N ARG A 152 37.25 19.10 1.26
CA ARG A 152 37.79 19.46 2.57
C ARG A 152 36.84 20.42 3.29
N ARG A 153 36.10 19.93 4.29
CA ARG A 153 35.42 20.78 5.26
C ARG A 153 36.47 21.49 6.11
N SER A 154 36.45 22.82 6.03
CA SER A 154 37.29 23.73 6.79
C SER A 154 37.05 23.60 8.30
N LYS A 155 38.16 23.53 9.04
CA LYS A 155 38.21 23.46 10.49
C LYS A 155 37.75 24.78 11.10
N GLY A 156 36.50 24.82 11.56
CA GLY A 156 35.98 25.85 12.46
C GLY A 156 36.62 25.71 13.85
N ARG A 157 37.37 26.75 14.22
CA ARG A 157 38.24 26.87 15.38
C ARG A 157 37.45 26.86 16.69
N VAL A 158 38.01 26.11 17.63
CA VAL A 158 37.76 26.09 19.08
C VAL A 158 37.66 27.51 19.66
N SER A 159 36.62 27.78 20.45
CA SER A 159 36.71 28.68 21.61
C SER A 159 36.11 27.98 22.83
N GLN A 160 36.98 27.71 23.80
CA GLN A 160 36.63 27.20 25.12
C GLN A 160 36.55 28.36 26.12
N SER A 161 35.55 28.24 27.02
CA SER A 161 35.53 28.70 28.43
C SER A 161 35.15 30.18 28.70
N PRO A 162 34.70 30.54 29.95
CA PRO A 162 34.71 29.75 31.18
C PRO A 162 33.45 29.77 32.09
N LYS A 163 33.52 28.85 33.07
CA LYS A 163 32.62 28.59 34.21
C LYS A 163 32.40 29.81 35.15
N LYS A 164 31.18 29.91 35.72
CA LYS A 164 30.77 30.37 37.09
C LYS A 164 29.31 30.85 36.99
N LYS A 165 28.34 30.63 37.87
CA LYS A 165 28.27 30.30 39.30
C LYS A 165 26.86 29.74 39.59
N THR A 166 26.81 28.86 40.57
CA THR A 166 25.66 28.54 41.42
C THR A 166 24.95 29.78 41.96
N ARG A 167 23.60 29.78 41.97
CA ARG A 167 22.82 30.38 43.06
C ARG A 167 21.38 29.86 43.12
N GLU A 168 20.98 29.60 44.35
CA GLU A 168 19.73 29.04 44.81
C GLU A 168 18.49 29.94 44.62
N ALA A 169 17.34 29.28 44.72
CA ALA A 169 16.08 29.72 45.33
C ALA A 169 15.36 30.97 44.78
N LYS A 170 14.21 30.71 44.15
CA LYS A 170 12.96 31.39 44.52
C LYS A 170 11.73 30.56 44.16
N LYS A 171 11.10 30.01 45.20
CA LYS A 171 9.71 29.55 45.21
C LYS A 171 8.81 30.67 44.71
N LEU A 172 8.02 30.43 43.66
CA LEU A 172 6.84 31.24 43.36
C LEU A 172 5.58 30.39 43.41
N LYS A 173 4.58 31.02 44.01
CA LYS A 173 3.42 30.45 44.69
C LYS A 173 2.39 29.92 43.70
N ALA A 174 1.75 28.82 44.11
CA ALA A 174 0.49 28.35 43.55
C ALA A 174 -0.62 29.39 43.77
N GLY A 175 -1.16 29.93 42.69
CA GLY A 175 -2.38 30.73 42.69
C GLY A 175 -3.60 29.83 42.61
N LYS A 176 -4.25 29.60 43.75
CA LYS A 176 -5.62 29.05 43.84
C LYS A 176 -6.60 30.05 43.21
N VAL A 177 -7.22 29.70 42.08
CA VAL A 177 -8.44 30.38 41.61
C VAL A 177 -9.63 29.54 42.04
N SER A 178 -10.23 29.97 43.15
CA SER A 178 -11.52 29.50 43.66
C SER A 178 -12.65 30.03 42.78
N ARG A 179 -13.24 29.19 41.93
CA ARG A 179 -14.56 29.47 41.34
C ARG A 179 -15.63 29.14 42.39
N LYS A 180 -16.28 30.22 42.86
CA LYS A 180 -17.47 30.21 43.72
C LYS A 180 -18.53 29.29 43.12
N ARG A 181 -18.92 28.27 43.90
CA ARG A 181 -20.19 27.57 43.75
C ARG A 181 -21.29 28.53 44.20
N LEU A 182 -22.22 28.82 43.30
CA LEU A 182 -23.49 29.46 43.63
C LEU A 182 -24.56 28.38 43.49
N ALA A 183 -25.16 28.06 44.63
CA ALA A 183 -26.25 27.12 44.78
C ALA A 183 -27.54 27.71 44.18
N LYS A 184 -28.25 26.90 43.39
CA LYS A 184 -29.71 26.95 43.24
C LYS A 184 -30.25 25.53 43.10
N ASP A 185 -30.82 25.10 44.22
CA ASP A 185 -32.07 24.39 44.47
C ASP A 185 -32.52 23.16 43.65
N PRO A 186 -33.12 22.14 44.33
CA PRO A 186 -33.42 20.83 43.79
C PRO A 186 -34.85 20.74 43.28
N LEU A 187 -35.02 20.69 41.95
CA LEU A 187 -36.27 20.22 41.36
C LEU A 187 -36.02 18.89 40.63
N ASN A 188 -36.16 17.83 41.40
CA ASN A 188 -37.07 16.70 41.13
C ASN A 188 -37.40 16.45 39.64
N ILE A 189 -36.47 15.85 38.90
CA ILE A 189 -36.80 15.13 37.67
C ILE A 189 -36.93 13.66 38.04
N LYS A 190 -38.19 13.23 38.18
CA LYS A 190 -38.59 11.83 38.34
C LYS A 190 -37.87 10.97 37.30
N ARG A 191 -36.99 10.08 37.77
CA ARG A 191 -36.48 8.93 37.00
C ARG A 191 -37.68 8.09 36.58
N THR A 192 -38.09 8.20 35.32
CA THR A 192 -39.01 7.25 34.72
C THR A 192 -38.32 5.89 34.64
N PRO A 193 -38.99 4.79 35.05
CA PRO A 193 -38.43 3.46 34.90
C PRO A 193 -38.23 3.21 33.41
N ARG A 194 -36.99 2.89 33.06
CA ARG A 194 -36.55 2.49 31.73
C ARG A 194 -37.29 1.19 31.38
N GLY A 195 -38.49 1.35 30.82
CA GLY A 195 -39.31 0.26 30.34
C GLY A 195 -38.47 -0.59 29.39
N GLN A 196 -38.39 -1.87 29.70
CA GLN A 196 -37.84 -2.88 28.83
C GLN A 196 -38.63 -2.86 27.52
N ARG A 197 -38.13 -2.10 26.54
CA ARG A 197 -38.60 -2.13 25.16
C ARG A 197 -38.24 -3.52 24.64
N ARG A 198 -39.21 -4.44 24.72
CA ARG A 198 -39.19 -5.72 24.02
C ARG A 198 -38.77 -5.43 22.58
N LYS A 199 -37.61 -5.97 22.18
CA LYS A 199 -37.13 -5.91 20.81
C LYS A 199 -38.15 -6.63 19.95
N ALA A 200 -39.02 -5.87 19.28
CA ALA A 200 -39.83 -6.40 18.20
C ALA A 200 -38.87 -6.90 17.11
N LYS A 201 -39.16 -8.12 16.65
CA LYS A 201 -38.48 -8.81 15.55
C LYS A 201 -38.44 -7.86 14.34
N PRO A 202 -37.31 -7.68 13.65
CA PRO A 202 -37.22 -6.74 12.55
C PRO A 202 -38.13 -7.21 11.42
N GLU A 203 -39.22 -6.48 11.23
CA GLU A 203 -40.06 -6.54 10.05
C GLU A 203 -39.21 -6.13 8.84
N VAL A 204 -39.23 -6.96 7.80
CA VAL A 204 -38.41 -6.83 6.59
C VAL A 204 -38.90 -5.59 5.84
N SER A 205 -38.29 -4.43 6.13
CA SER A 205 -38.58 -3.20 5.41
C SER A 205 -38.21 -3.35 3.92
N PRO A 206 -39.06 -2.87 3.00
CA PRO A 206 -38.83 -2.97 1.56
C PRO A 206 -37.47 -2.40 1.17
N LYS A 207 -36.75 -3.14 0.31
CA LYS A 207 -35.44 -2.74 -0.23
C LYS A 207 -35.58 -1.37 -0.88
N LYS A 208 -34.93 -0.34 -0.32
CA LYS A 208 -34.82 0.97 -0.98
C LYS A 208 -34.21 0.77 -2.37
N PRO A 209 -34.72 1.43 -3.42
CA PRO A 209 -34.15 1.36 -4.75
C PRO A 209 -32.66 1.76 -4.70
N PRO A 210 -31.80 1.12 -5.52
CA PRO A 210 -30.41 1.51 -5.64
C PRO A 210 -30.32 3.03 -5.87
N LEU A 211 -29.47 3.72 -5.12
CA LEU A 211 -29.21 5.13 -5.39
C LEU A 211 -28.62 5.23 -6.80
N GLU A 212 -29.37 5.85 -7.69
CA GLU A 212 -28.87 6.22 -9.02
C GLU A 212 -27.65 7.13 -8.82
N ILE A 213 -26.63 6.88 -9.64
CA ILE A 213 -25.39 7.65 -9.60
C ILE A 213 -25.79 9.11 -9.87
N PRO A 214 -25.37 10.07 -9.04
CA PRO A 214 -25.72 11.47 -9.25
C PRO A 214 -25.39 11.89 -10.68
N GLU A 215 -26.40 12.32 -11.43
CA GLU A 215 -26.17 12.94 -12.72
C GLU A 215 -25.35 14.21 -12.49
N PHE A 216 -24.18 14.28 -13.13
CA PHE A 216 -23.29 15.41 -12.95
C PHE A 216 -23.84 16.61 -13.72
N PRO A 217 -24.03 17.78 -13.06
CA PRO A 217 -24.44 18.98 -13.75
C PRO A 217 -23.28 19.49 -14.61
N GLY A 218 -23.38 19.33 -15.93
CA GLY A 218 -22.37 19.81 -16.88
C GLY A 218 -22.35 19.03 -18.19
N PRO A 219 -21.48 19.44 -19.14
CA PRO A 219 -21.20 18.65 -20.32
C PRO A 219 -20.71 17.26 -19.87
N GLN A 220 -21.30 16.20 -20.44
CA GLN A 220 -20.81 14.85 -20.23
C GLN A 220 -19.54 14.68 -21.07
N PRO A 221 -18.48 14.04 -20.53
CA PRO A 221 -17.29 13.73 -21.29
C PRO A 221 -17.64 12.83 -22.47
N THR A 222 -17.05 13.09 -23.63
CA THR A 222 -17.09 12.16 -24.76
C THR A 222 -16.29 10.91 -24.42
N GLU A 223 -16.60 9.78 -25.06
CA GLU A 223 -15.91 8.52 -24.80
C GLU A 223 -14.40 8.61 -25.09
N ASP A 224 -14.00 9.47 -26.03
CA ASP A 224 -12.60 9.72 -26.40
C ASP A 224 -11.82 10.54 -25.36
N GLU A 225 -12.50 11.31 -24.52
CA GLU A 225 -11.87 12.09 -23.44
C GLU A 225 -11.62 11.26 -22.18
N LEU A 226 -12.29 10.11 -22.06
CA LEU A 226 -12.11 9.20 -20.95
C LEU A 226 -10.97 8.20 -21.25
N PRO A 227 -10.22 7.76 -20.23
CA PRO A 227 -9.29 6.66 -20.40
C PRO A 227 -9.98 5.43 -21.01
N LYS A 228 -9.39 4.87 -22.07
CA LYS A 228 -9.90 3.67 -22.71
C LYS A 228 -9.83 2.51 -21.72
N LEU A 229 -10.93 1.78 -21.58
CA LEU A 229 -10.95 0.58 -20.75
C LEU A 229 -10.06 -0.49 -21.40
N GLN A 230 -9.25 -1.14 -20.58
CA GLN A 230 -8.50 -2.32 -20.99
C GLN A 230 -9.44 -3.52 -21.13
N ASP A 231 -9.11 -4.43 -22.05
CA ASP A 231 -9.86 -5.67 -22.24
C ASP A 231 -9.77 -6.56 -20.99
N SER A 232 -8.63 -6.58 -20.32
CA SER A 232 -8.49 -7.31 -19.06
C SER A 232 -7.84 -6.43 -18.01
N TYR A 233 -8.38 -6.50 -16.80
CA TYR A 233 -7.79 -5.89 -15.62
C TYR A 233 -7.33 -7.01 -14.69
N PRO A 234 -6.22 -6.82 -13.95
CA PRO A 234 -5.76 -7.81 -13.00
C PRO A 234 -6.80 -8.16 -11.92
N ASP A 235 -6.88 -9.44 -11.56
CA ASP A 235 -7.84 -9.96 -10.57
C ASP A 235 -7.52 -9.58 -9.11
N PHE A 236 -6.39 -8.92 -8.86
CA PHE A 236 -5.98 -8.53 -7.51
C PHE A 236 -6.77 -7.35 -6.94
N PHE A 237 -7.64 -6.71 -7.72
CA PHE A 237 -8.48 -5.61 -7.23
C PHE A 237 -9.92 -5.67 -7.73
N HIS A 238 -10.82 -5.10 -6.93
CA HIS A 238 -12.21 -4.90 -7.29
C HIS A 238 -12.78 -3.70 -6.54
N PHE A 239 -14.01 -3.32 -6.87
CA PHE A 239 -14.70 -2.23 -6.19
C PHE A 239 -15.87 -2.75 -5.34
N GLU A 240 -16.03 -2.16 -4.17
CA GLU A 240 -17.17 -2.35 -3.30
C GLU A 240 -18.02 -1.07 -3.31
N ARG A 241 -19.34 -1.21 -3.52
CA ARG A 241 -20.28 -0.11 -3.37
C ARG A 241 -21.22 -0.37 -2.19
N GLY A 242 -21.20 0.56 -1.23
CA GLY A 242 -22.15 0.54 -0.12
C GLY A 242 -23.53 1.02 -0.57
N SER A 243 -24.59 0.44 -0.02
CA SER A 243 -25.99 0.80 -0.36
C SER A 243 -26.36 2.27 -0.12
N ARG A 244 -25.53 3.01 0.63
CA ARG A 244 -25.69 4.45 0.88
C ARG A 244 -24.44 5.25 0.51
N SER A 245 -23.41 4.59 -0.02
CA SER A 245 -22.17 5.26 -0.39
C SER A 245 -22.29 5.74 -1.83
N LEU A 246 -22.05 7.03 -2.05
CA LEU A 246 -21.92 7.58 -3.40
C LEU A 246 -20.57 7.21 -4.02
N TYR A 247 -19.58 6.92 -3.18
CA TYR A 247 -18.22 6.60 -3.61
C TYR A 247 -17.96 5.10 -3.56
N TYR A 248 -17.11 4.66 -4.47
CA TYR A 248 -16.61 3.30 -4.55
C TYR A 248 -15.47 3.11 -3.56
N THR A 249 -15.51 2.00 -2.82
CA THR A 249 -14.38 1.52 -2.03
C THR A 249 -13.55 0.62 -2.92
N LEU A 250 -12.28 0.96 -3.14
CA LEU A 250 -11.32 0.10 -3.82
C LEU A 250 -10.83 -0.97 -2.84
N VAL A 251 -10.86 -2.22 -3.27
CA VAL A 251 -10.29 -3.35 -2.55
C VAL A 251 -9.09 -3.87 -3.35
N TYR A 252 -7.90 -3.81 -2.76
CA TYR A 252 -6.64 -4.18 -3.41
C TYR A 252 -5.92 -5.20 -2.52
N TYR A 253 -5.70 -6.42 -3.03
CA TYR A 253 -5.20 -7.56 -2.23
C TYR A 253 -5.96 -7.79 -0.90
N GLY A 254 -7.27 -7.52 -0.89
CA GLY A 254 -8.13 -7.64 0.30
C GLY A 254 -8.12 -6.44 1.24
N GLU A 255 -7.23 -5.47 1.03
CA GLU A 255 -7.16 -4.23 1.79
C GLU A 255 -8.16 -3.19 1.25
N ARG A 256 -8.83 -2.44 2.13
CA ARG A 256 -9.92 -1.52 1.76
C ARG A 256 -9.51 -0.05 1.80
N PHE A 257 -9.81 0.66 0.72
CA PHE A 257 -9.58 2.10 0.56
C PHE A 257 -10.87 2.80 0.11
N ASN A 258 -11.35 3.81 0.84
CA ASN A 258 -12.66 4.44 0.59
C ASN A 258 -12.58 5.93 0.24
N SER A 259 -11.42 6.56 0.38
CA SER A 259 -11.26 7.99 0.10
C SER A 259 -10.30 8.18 -1.04
N ALA A 260 -10.86 8.29 -2.24
CA ALA A 260 -10.15 8.62 -3.47
C ALA A 260 -9.93 10.13 -3.56
N VAL A 261 -8.69 10.54 -3.82
CA VAL A 261 -8.33 11.89 -4.22
C VAL A 261 -7.86 11.82 -5.66
N TYR A 262 -8.66 12.36 -6.56
CA TYR A 262 -8.41 12.33 -8.00
C TYR A 262 -7.46 13.46 -8.39
N ALA A 263 -6.29 13.12 -8.91
CA ALA A 263 -5.37 14.03 -9.61
C ALA A 263 -5.46 13.79 -11.13
N SER A 264 -4.66 14.52 -11.91
CA SER A 264 -4.63 14.42 -13.38
C SER A 264 -4.12 13.06 -13.87
N SER A 265 -2.96 12.63 -13.37
CA SER A 265 -2.29 11.38 -13.79
C SER A 265 -2.54 10.22 -12.83
N TYR A 266 -2.85 10.50 -11.56
CA TYR A 266 -3.01 9.46 -10.54
C TYR A 266 -4.24 9.68 -9.65
N THR A 267 -4.72 8.60 -9.06
CA THR A 267 -5.72 8.62 -7.99
C THR A 267 -5.11 8.07 -6.70
N TYR A 268 -5.19 8.86 -5.64
CA TYR A 268 -4.72 8.46 -4.31
C TYR A 268 -5.86 7.87 -3.50
N TYR A 269 -5.71 6.62 -3.09
CA TYR A 269 -6.66 5.89 -2.28
C TYR A 269 -6.18 5.82 -0.84
N GLN A 270 -6.94 6.39 0.08
CA GLN A 270 -6.64 6.32 1.51
C GLN A 270 -7.43 5.20 2.20
N CYS A 271 -6.78 4.58 3.19
CA CYS A 271 -7.39 3.54 4.02
C CYS A 271 -8.80 3.91 4.50
N ALA A 272 -9.75 2.99 4.33
CA ALA A 272 -11.14 3.15 4.75
C ALA A 272 -11.31 3.41 6.26
N HIS A 273 -10.31 3.05 7.07
CA HIS A 273 -10.30 3.21 8.52
C HIS A 273 -9.31 4.26 9.02
N ARG A 274 -8.80 5.13 8.13
CA ARG A 274 -7.91 6.25 8.48
C ARG A 274 -8.44 7.10 9.62
N SER A 275 -9.73 7.42 9.65
CA SER A 275 -10.31 8.26 10.71
C SER A 275 -10.30 7.59 12.08
N LYS A 276 -10.56 6.27 12.13
CA LYS A 276 -10.68 5.48 13.36
C LYS A 276 -9.32 5.10 13.95
N PHE A 277 -8.38 4.68 13.11
CA PHE A 277 -7.07 4.17 13.55
C PHE A 277 -5.90 5.12 13.26
N LYS A 278 -6.15 6.28 12.64
CA LYS A 278 -5.09 7.18 12.15
C LYS A 278 -4.12 6.46 11.20
N CYS A 279 -4.65 5.53 10.42
CA CYS A 279 -3.87 4.69 9.51
C CYS A 279 -3.20 5.52 8.42
N PRO A 280 -1.87 5.42 8.22
CA PRO A 280 -1.15 6.14 7.18
C PRO A 280 -1.25 5.48 5.80
N ALA A 281 -1.76 4.25 5.71
CA ALA A 281 -1.85 3.49 4.46
C ALA A 281 -2.47 4.29 3.31
N LEU A 282 -1.71 4.31 2.20
CA LEU A 282 -1.98 5.06 0.99
C LEU A 282 -1.60 4.20 -0.21
N LEU A 283 -2.53 4.08 -1.14
CA LEU A 283 -2.37 3.40 -2.41
C LEU A 283 -2.39 4.43 -3.53
N HIS A 284 -1.35 4.41 -4.35
CA HIS A 284 -1.24 5.21 -5.56
C HIS A 284 -1.72 4.37 -6.74
N VAL A 285 -2.60 4.91 -7.56
CA VAL A 285 -3.18 4.21 -8.70
C VAL A 285 -3.08 5.11 -9.91
N SER A 286 -2.55 4.60 -11.02
CA SER A 286 -2.54 5.35 -12.28
C SER A 286 -3.97 5.64 -12.76
N SER A 287 -4.15 6.70 -13.55
CA SER A 287 -5.46 7.14 -14.04
C SER A 287 -6.19 6.07 -14.86
N ASP A 288 -5.45 5.17 -15.51
CA ASP A 288 -5.92 4.03 -16.29
C ASP A 288 -6.11 2.74 -15.46
N TYR A 289 -5.71 2.74 -14.18
CA TYR A 289 -5.80 1.61 -13.24
C TYR A 289 -5.00 0.38 -13.69
N THR A 290 -3.87 0.59 -14.37
CA THR A 290 -2.92 -0.48 -14.75
C THR A 290 -1.78 -0.61 -13.76
N LYS A 291 -1.33 0.50 -13.15
CA LYS A 291 -0.24 0.55 -12.19
C LYS A 291 -0.76 0.87 -10.80
N PHE A 292 -0.26 0.13 -9.80
CA PHE A 292 -0.61 0.29 -8.40
C PHE A 292 0.66 0.30 -7.56
N GLU A 293 0.86 1.36 -6.77
CA GLU A 293 2.01 1.49 -5.87
C GLU A 293 1.53 1.68 -4.44
N ARG A 294 1.95 0.78 -3.55
CA ARG A 294 1.71 0.94 -2.11
C ARG A 294 2.79 1.83 -1.51
N ARG A 295 2.40 3.01 -1.02
CA ARG A 295 3.35 3.94 -0.36
C ARG A 295 3.49 3.68 1.14
N PHE A 296 2.39 3.29 1.80
CA PHE A 296 2.39 3.03 3.25
C PHE A 296 1.54 1.81 3.57
N GLU A 297 1.99 1.04 4.56
CA GLU A 297 1.29 -0.13 5.07
C GLU A 297 0.19 0.22 6.08
N HIS A 298 -0.75 -0.72 6.26
CA HIS A 298 -1.78 -0.60 7.27
C HIS A 298 -1.20 -0.77 8.68
N THR A 299 -1.60 0.12 9.59
CA THR A 299 -1.21 0.05 11.02
C THR A 299 -2.28 -0.63 11.89
N HIS A 300 -3.26 -1.27 11.26
CA HIS A 300 -4.32 -2.01 11.91
C HIS A 300 -4.50 -3.36 11.21
N GLY A 301 -4.92 -4.37 11.96
CA GLY A 301 -5.31 -5.65 11.37
C GLY A 301 -6.63 -5.58 10.59
N ASP A 302 -7.01 -6.71 10.01
CA ASP A 302 -8.19 -6.82 9.15
C ASP A 302 -9.48 -6.35 9.83
N GLN A 303 -10.21 -5.50 9.12
CA GLN A 303 -11.48 -4.95 9.59
C GLN A 303 -12.61 -5.46 8.70
N LYS A 304 -13.64 -6.02 9.34
CA LYS A 304 -14.85 -6.48 8.65
C LYS A 304 -15.66 -5.28 8.17
N ALA A 305 -16.09 -5.31 6.90
CA ALA A 305 -17.02 -4.32 6.37
C ALA A 305 -18.33 -4.34 7.15
N LYS A 306 -18.92 -3.15 7.31
CA LYS A 306 -20.25 -3.00 7.89
C LYS A 306 -21.28 -3.19 6.79
N GLY A 307 -21.92 -4.36 6.78
CA GLY A 307 -22.99 -4.69 5.83
C GLY A 307 -22.52 -5.61 4.70
N LYS A 308 -23.43 -5.85 3.76
CA LYS A 308 -23.15 -6.60 2.53
C LYS A 308 -22.90 -5.57 1.42
N PRO A 309 -21.64 -5.22 1.12
CA PRO A 309 -21.35 -4.37 -0.02
C PRO A 309 -21.70 -5.09 -1.33
N GLU A 310 -22.06 -4.31 -2.34
CA GLU A 310 -22.18 -4.78 -3.71
C GLU A 310 -20.76 -4.89 -4.29
N LEU A 311 -20.37 -6.08 -4.72
CA LEU A 311 -19.07 -6.34 -5.35
C LEU A 311 -19.19 -6.03 -6.84
N LEU A 312 -18.33 -5.16 -7.34
CA LEU A 312 -18.32 -4.69 -8.71
C LEU A 312 -16.95 -4.96 -9.33
N THR A 313 -16.97 -5.51 -10.54
CA THR A 313 -15.74 -5.74 -11.29
C THR A 313 -15.16 -4.42 -11.81
N PRO A 314 -13.86 -4.35 -12.13
CA PRO A 314 -13.27 -3.15 -12.73
C PRO A 314 -14.06 -2.67 -13.96
N ARG A 315 -14.45 -3.58 -14.86
CA ARG A 315 -15.28 -3.27 -16.04
C ARG A 315 -16.62 -2.58 -15.71
N GLN A 316 -17.22 -2.90 -14.57
CA GLN A 316 -18.49 -2.30 -14.14
C GLN A 316 -18.30 -0.94 -13.45
N ALA A 317 -17.25 -0.80 -12.66
CA ALA A 317 -17.04 0.38 -11.82
C ALA A 317 -16.23 1.49 -12.51
N LEU A 318 -15.21 1.14 -13.28
CA LEU A 318 -14.27 2.10 -13.88
C LEU A 318 -14.92 3.16 -14.77
N PRO A 319 -15.92 2.85 -15.62
CA PRO A 319 -16.58 3.90 -16.41
C PRO A 319 -17.20 5.00 -15.55
N VAL A 320 -17.73 4.63 -14.38
CA VAL A 320 -18.30 5.59 -13.43
C VAL A 320 -17.17 6.33 -12.71
N VAL A 321 -16.13 5.62 -12.27
CA VAL A 321 -14.98 6.21 -11.58
C VAL A 321 -14.23 7.20 -12.48
N PHE A 322 -14.04 6.91 -13.76
CA PHE A 322 -13.42 7.81 -14.74
C PHE A 322 -14.23 9.09 -14.93
N ARG A 323 -15.55 9.01 -15.04
CA ARG A 323 -16.41 10.20 -15.07
C ARG A 323 -16.28 11.05 -13.81
N ILE A 324 -16.28 10.42 -12.63
CA ILE A 324 -16.07 11.12 -11.35
C ILE A 324 -14.70 11.82 -11.36
N CYS A 325 -13.65 11.12 -11.78
CA CYS A 325 -12.28 11.63 -11.85
C CYS A 325 -12.19 12.84 -12.79
N TRP A 326 -12.74 12.72 -14.00
CA TRP A 326 -12.76 13.79 -15.00
C TRP A 326 -13.48 15.04 -14.49
N HIS A 327 -14.68 14.89 -13.92
CA HIS A 327 -15.42 16.03 -13.34
C HIS A 327 -14.65 16.68 -12.19
N LYS A 328 -13.98 15.89 -11.34
CA LYS A 328 -13.18 16.42 -10.23
C LYS A 328 -11.94 17.16 -10.72
N ALA A 329 -11.27 16.66 -11.75
CA ALA A 329 -10.15 17.32 -12.39
C ALA A 329 -10.58 18.67 -13.02
N LEU A 330 -11.73 18.71 -13.71
CA LEU A 330 -12.29 19.96 -14.23
C LEU A 330 -12.67 20.95 -13.14
N GLU A 331 -13.33 20.50 -12.07
CA GLU A 331 -13.68 21.34 -10.91
C GLU A 331 -12.42 21.95 -10.28
N LYS A 332 -11.35 21.15 -10.16
CA LYS A 332 -10.05 21.61 -9.65
C LYS A 332 -9.43 22.65 -10.59
N LYS A 333 -9.38 22.39 -11.90
CA LYS A 333 -8.87 23.35 -12.90
C LYS A 333 -9.65 24.67 -12.88
N ALA A 334 -10.97 24.62 -12.78
CA ALA A 334 -11.82 25.82 -12.68
C ALA A 334 -11.55 26.62 -11.39
N LYS A 335 -11.39 25.94 -10.25
CA LYS A 335 -11.04 26.58 -8.97
C LYS A 335 -9.65 27.24 -9.02
N VAL A 336 -8.65 26.57 -9.58
CA VAL A 336 -7.31 27.13 -9.77
C VAL A 336 -7.38 28.39 -10.66
N GLN A 337 -8.16 28.35 -11.74
CA GLN A 337 -8.34 29.50 -12.62
C GLN A 337 -9.03 30.68 -11.92
N GLN A 338 -10.07 30.42 -11.13
CA GLN A 338 -10.74 31.46 -10.33
C GLN A 338 -9.79 32.11 -9.31
N LEU A 339 -8.98 31.30 -8.60
CA LEU A 339 -7.96 31.80 -7.68
C LEU A 339 -6.91 32.65 -8.40
N ARG A 340 -6.47 32.23 -9.59
CA ARG A 340 -5.53 33.01 -10.44
C ARG A 340 -6.13 34.36 -10.85
N ASN A 341 -7.42 34.40 -11.21
CA ASN A 341 -8.11 35.64 -11.58
C ASN A 341 -8.26 36.59 -10.38
N LEU A 342 -8.72 36.09 -9.22
CA LEU A 342 -8.81 36.86 -7.98
C LEU A 342 -7.45 37.45 -7.57
N ARG A 343 -6.37 36.69 -7.77
CA ARG A 343 -5.00 37.18 -7.51
C ARG A 343 -4.61 38.32 -8.45
N LYS A 344 -5.01 38.29 -9.73
CA LYS A 344 -4.76 39.38 -10.69
C LYS A 344 -5.57 40.62 -10.34
N GLU A 345 -6.83 40.47 -9.97
CA GLU A 345 -7.69 41.58 -9.53
C GLU A 345 -7.12 42.29 -8.29
N LEU A 346 -6.68 41.53 -7.29
CA LEU A 346 -6.03 42.08 -6.08
C LEU A 346 -4.69 42.77 -6.35
N LYS A 347 -4.00 42.41 -7.44
CA LYS A 347 -2.77 43.13 -7.87
C LYS A 347 -3.12 44.43 -8.59
N ASN A 348 -4.22 44.44 -9.34
CA ASN A 348 -4.65 45.59 -10.13
C ASN A 348 -5.39 46.65 -9.31
N SER A 349 -6.00 46.29 -8.17
CA SER A 349 -6.79 47.22 -7.35
C SER A 349 -5.98 48.30 -6.63
N GLY A 350 -4.64 48.28 -6.70
CA GLY A 350 -3.77 49.37 -6.22
C GLY A 350 -3.88 49.72 -4.73
N GLU A 351 -4.53 48.88 -3.92
CA GLU A 351 -4.75 49.17 -2.51
C GLU A 351 -3.41 49.19 -1.74
N PRO A 352 -3.07 50.29 -1.05
CA PRO A 352 -1.80 50.43 -0.33
C PRO A 352 -1.72 49.40 0.81
N GLU A 353 -0.56 48.74 0.93
CA GLU A 353 -0.32 47.48 1.66
C GLU A 353 -0.46 47.51 3.20
N ILE A 354 -1.17 48.48 3.78
CA ILE A 354 -1.09 48.75 5.22
C ILE A 354 -1.86 47.72 6.08
N GLY A 355 -2.66 46.82 5.49
CA GLY A 355 -3.37 45.74 6.24
C GLY A 355 -3.57 44.39 5.52
N GLY A 356 -3.11 44.24 4.28
CA GLY A 356 -3.50 43.12 3.40
C GLY A 356 -2.65 41.84 3.44
N SER A 357 -1.54 41.82 4.19
CA SER A 357 -0.53 40.74 4.11
C SER A 357 -1.08 39.34 4.44
N ARG A 358 -2.01 39.21 5.38
CA ARG A 358 -2.57 37.89 5.78
C ARG A 358 -3.46 37.27 4.70
N LYS A 359 -4.28 38.07 4.00
CA LYS A 359 -5.19 37.56 2.96
C LYS A 359 -4.44 37.12 1.71
N LYS A 360 -3.41 37.89 1.30
CA LYS A 360 -2.50 37.49 0.21
C LYS A 360 -1.77 36.18 0.53
N LYS A 361 -1.30 36.03 1.78
CA LYS A 361 -0.61 34.80 2.22
C LYS A 361 -1.53 33.57 2.21
N ALA A 362 -2.77 33.69 2.72
CA ALA A 362 -3.72 32.58 2.72
C ALA A 362 -4.10 32.11 1.30
N LEU A 363 -4.36 33.06 0.38
CA LEU A 363 -4.64 32.73 -1.03
C LEU A 363 -3.44 32.07 -1.71
N GLN A 364 -2.22 32.50 -1.39
CA GLN A 364 -1.01 31.90 -1.94
C GLN A 364 -0.76 30.50 -1.37
N GLU A 365 -1.09 30.27 -0.10
CA GLU A 365 -1.01 28.94 0.53
C GLU A 365 -2.03 27.97 -0.08
N GLU A 366 -3.27 28.40 -0.35
CA GLU A 366 -4.26 27.57 -1.07
C GLU A 366 -3.84 27.25 -2.51
N LEU A 367 -3.28 28.23 -3.24
CA LEU A 367 -2.74 28.01 -4.58
C LEU A 367 -1.59 27.00 -4.57
N ASN A 368 -0.63 27.19 -3.66
CA ASN A 368 0.50 26.27 -3.53
C ASN A 368 0.03 24.85 -3.16
N LEU A 369 -0.96 24.71 -2.27
CA LEU A 369 -1.51 23.39 -1.90
C LEU A 369 -2.19 22.71 -3.11
N SER A 370 -2.83 23.49 -3.99
CA SER A 370 -3.46 22.94 -5.20
C SER A 370 -2.44 22.55 -6.27
N GLU A 371 -1.33 23.30 -6.38
CA GLU A 371 -0.29 23.14 -7.41
C GLU A 371 0.67 21.99 -7.07
N VAL A 372 1.06 21.82 -5.79
CA VAL A 372 1.95 20.72 -5.34
C VAL A 372 1.38 19.33 -5.62
N VAL A 373 0.06 19.20 -5.81
CA VAL A 373 -0.58 17.91 -6.14
C VAL A 373 -0.50 17.58 -7.65
N ASP A 374 -0.18 18.57 -8.50
CA ASP A 374 -0.12 18.40 -9.95
C ASP A 374 1.33 18.44 -10.51
N CYS A 375 2.36 18.61 -9.67
CA CYS A 375 3.75 18.84 -10.11
C CYS A 375 4.67 17.60 -10.16
N ASP A 376 4.17 16.38 -9.91
CA ASP A 376 5.03 15.18 -9.89
C ASP A 376 5.28 14.55 -11.28
N ASP A 377 4.92 15.19 -12.41
CA ASP A 377 4.83 14.52 -13.73
C ASP A 377 5.45 15.29 -14.92
N GLU A 378 6.45 16.17 -14.69
CA GLU A 378 7.14 16.86 -15.81
C GLU A 378 8.68 16.82 -15.77
N ASN A 379 9.32 15.91 -15.03
CA ASN A 379 10.79 15.83 -14.99
C ASN A 379 11.34 14.38 -15.13
N GLU A 380 10.76 13.56 -16.00
CA GLU A 380 11.28 12.20 -16.26
C GLU A 380 11.80 11.97 -17.70
N ASP A 381 12.08 13.04 -18.45
CA ASP A 381 12.82 12.97 -19.71
C ASP A 381 13.96 14.01 -19.71
N ASP A 382 15.15 13.60 -19.23
CA ASP A 382 16.47 14.12 -19.65
C ASP A 382 17.57 13.10 -19.34
#